data_AF-A0A6J5U1B1-F1
#
_entry.id   AF-A0A6J5U1B1-F1
#
_cell.length_a   1.000
_cell.length_b   1.000
_cell.length_c   1.000
_cell.angle_alpha   90.00
_cell.angle_beta   90.00
_cell.angle_gamma   90.00
#
_symmetry.space_group_name_H-M   'P 1'
#
loop_
_entity.id
_entity.type
_entity.pdbx_description
1 polymer ?
#
loop_
_entity_poly.entity_id
_entity_poly.type
_entity_poly.pdbx_seq_one_letter_code
_entity_poly.pdbx_strand_id
1 'polypeptide(L)'
;MAPITFKALLTQLDELLVRKEAYWQQRAKVTWLRDGDRNTRFFHQRANMRKQRNHIHGLTDSNGVWKEDSAAVQEIVVDYFTYLFTSNCRRKEDILLNTVEPCVTPAMNASLFTGFTEQEVKQAVFQMYPTKAPGPDGMPPVFFQKYWHIVRNDVS
;
A
#
# COMPACT_ATOMS: atom_id res chain seq x y z
N MET A 1 43.45 4.44 -15.58
CA MET A 1 42.40 3.75 -14.79
C MET A 1 43.03 3.30 -13.48
N ALA A 2 42.66 3.88 -12.34
CA ALA A 2 43.19 3.46 -11.04
C ALA A 2 42.70 2.04 -10.73
N PRO A 3 43.57 1.12 -10.26
CA PRO A 3 43.17 -0.25 -9.96
C PRO A 3 42.18 -0.25 -8.80
N ILE A 4 40.99 -0.79 -9.02
CA ILE A 4 40.01 -1.02 -7.97
C ILE A 4 40.67 -1.97 -6.97
N THR A 5 40.97 -1.47 -5.77
CA THR A 5 41.62 -2.27 -4.74
C THR A 5 40.62 -3.31 -4.21
N PHE A 6 41.10 -4.52 -3.89
CA PHE A 6 40.27 -5.60 -3.33
C PHE A 6 39.40 -5.13 -2.14
N LYS A 7 39.93 -4.20 -1.33
CA LYS A 7 39.23 -3.58 -0.20
C LYS A 7 38.02 -2.73 -0.64
N ALA A 8 38.10 -2.04 -1.79
CA ALA A 8 36.99 -1.28 -2.36
C ALA A 8 35.86 -2.21 -2.86
N LEU A 9 36.21 -3.37 -3.42
CA LEU A 9 35.21 -4.37 -3.83
C LEU A 9 34.49 -4.98 -2.61
N LEU A 10 35.21 -5.28 -1.53
CA LEU A 10 34.60 -5.79 -0.31
C LEU A 10 33.62 -4.79 0.32
N THR A 11 33.98 -3.51 0.34
CA THR A 11 33.08 -2.46 0.86
C THR A 11 31.84 -2.29 -0.01
N GLN A 12 31.97 -2.35 -1.33
CA GLN A 12 30.82 -2.33 -2.24
C GLN A 12 29.93 -3.57 -2.04
N LEU A 13 30.51 -4.76 -1.83
CA LEU A 13 29.75 -5.98 -1.57
C LEU A 13 28.95 -5.86 -0.27
N ASP A 14 29.56 -5.40 0.82
CA ASP A 14 28.89 -5.20 2.10
C ASP A 14 27.72 -4.21 1.97
N GLU A 15 27.92 -3.10 1.25
CA GLU A 15 26.86 -2.13 1.00
C GLU A 15 25.67 -2.73 0.23
N LEU A 16 25.95 -3.52 -0.82
CA LEU A 16 24.92 -4.21 -1.58
C LEU A 16 24.16 -5.24 -0.73
N LEU A 17 24.85 -5.95 0.16
CA LEU A 17 24.23 -6.92 1.07
C LEU A 17 23.28 -6.23 2.06
N VAL A 18 23.68 -5.10 2.64
CA VAL A 18 22.83 -4.28 3.53
C VAL A 18 21.59 -3.77 2.80
N ARG A 19 21.74 -3.26 1.57
CA ARG A 19 20.60 -2.82 0.75
C ARG A 19 19.63 -3.97 0.43
N LYS A 20 20.16 -5.15 0.10
CA LYS A 20 19.37 -6.35 -0.18
C LYS A 20 18.62 -6.83 1.07
N GLU A 21 19.25 -6.78 2.24
CA GLU A 21 18.62 -7.11 3.51
C GLU A 21 17.44 -6.19 3.83
N ALA A 22 17.64 -4.86 3.74
CA ALA A 22 16.59 -3.87 3.93
C ALA A 22 15.39 -4.11 2.99
N TYR A 23 15.67 -4.45 1.72
CA TYR A 23 14.65 -4.79 0.73
C TYR A 23 13.80 -6.02 1.15
N TRP A 24 14.45 -7.10 1.60
CA TRP A 24 13.73 -8.31 2.02
C TRP A 24 12.98 -8.13 3.34
N GLN A 25 13.53 -7.37 4.28
CA GLN A 25 12.84 -6.99 5.51
C GLN A 25 11.53 -6.25 5.22
N GLN A 26 11.57 -5.28 4.29
CA GLN A 26 10.38 -4.53 3.87
C GLN A 26 9.34 -5.45 3.22
N ARG A 27 9.74 -6.34 2.31
CA ARG A 27 8.82 -7.30 1.66
C ARG A 27 8.20 -8.29 2.65
N ALA A 28 8.95 -8.70 3.66
CA ALA A 28 8.45 -9.59 4.71
C ALA A 28 7.42 -8.89 5.65
N LYS A 29 7.39 -7.55 5.69
CA LYS A 29 6.65 -6.70 6.67
C LYS A 29 6.91 -7.13 8.12
N VAL A 30 8.17 -7.36 8.47
CA VAL A 30 8.59 -7.67 9.85
C VAL A 30 9.05 -6.38 10.53
N THR A 31 8.33 -5.95 11.57
CA THR A 31 8.62 -4.73 12.35
C THR A 31 9.43 -4.99 13.63
N TRP A 32 9.58 -6.26 14.03
CA TRP A 32 10.22 -6.66 15.29
C TRP A 32 11.40 -7.59 14.98
N LEU A 33 12.57 -7.03 14.72
CA LEU A 33 13.85 -7.75 14.78
C LEU A 33 14.59 -7.20 15.98
N ARG A 34 14.61 -7.97 17.05
CA ARG A 34 15.29 -7.56 18.27
C ARG A 34 16.75 -7.99 18.30
N ASP A 35 17.17 -8.97 17.51
CA ASP A 35 18.56 -9.47 17.56
C ASP A 35 19.04 -9.87 16.16
N GLY A 36 20.25 -9.40 15.85
CA GLY A 36 20.83 -9.37 14.51
C GLY A 36 20.91 -10.73 13.84
N ASP A 37 20.33 -10.82 12.64
CA ASP A 37 20.53 -11.95 11.75
C ASP A 37 20.67 -11.42 10.32
N ARG A 38 21.92 -11.39 9.84
CA ARG A 38 22.31 -10.85 8.53
C ARG A 38 21.63 -11.66 7.43
N ASN A 39 20.67 -11.04 6.73
CA ASN A 39 20.11 -11.50 5.45
C ASN A 39 19.80 -13.01 5.39
N THR A 40 19.08 -13.53 6.39
CA THR A 40 18.94 -14.97 6.52
C THR A 40 17.84 -15.57 5.68
N ARG A 41 18.02 -16.86 5.40
CA ARG A 41 17.00 -17.82 4.96
C ARG A 41 15.64 -17.57 5.64
N PHE A 42 15.63 -17.05 6.87
CA PHE A 42 14.43 -16.62 7.58
C PHE A 42 13.57 -15.60 6.80
N PHE A 43 14.14 -14.50 6.30
CA PHE A 43 13.36 -13.49 5.57
C PHE A 43 12.80 -14.03 4.26
N HIS A 44 13.63 -14.78 3.53
CA HIS A 44 13.22 -15.47 2.31
C HIS A 44 12.09 -16.47 2.59
N GLN A 45 12.22 -17.27 3.64
CA GLN A 45 11.20 -18.23 4.04
C GLN A 45 9.91 -17.53 4.49
N ARG A 46 10.00 -16.45 5.27
CA ARG A 46 8.84 -15.66 5.72
C ARG A 46 8.12 -15.00 4.55
N ALA A 47 8.85 -14.42 3.61
CA ALA A 47 8.30 -13.84 2.39
C ALA A 47 7.64 -14.91 1.51
N ASN A 48 8.25 -16.09 1.37
CA ASN A 48 7.69 -17.21 0.63
C ASN A 48 6.44 -17.77 1.30
N MET A 49 6.44 -17.99 2.62
CA MET A 49 5.27 -18.44 3.38
C MET A 49 4.10 -17.45 3.22
N ARG A 50 4.39 -16.15 3.25
CA ARG A 50 3.37 -15.13 3.00
C ARG A 50 2.87 -15.17 1.56
N LYS A 51 3.77 -15.33 0.57
CA LYS A 51 3.40 -15.47 -0.84
C LYS A 51 2.47 -16.66 -1.02
N GLN A 52 2.80 -17.81 -0.44
CA GLN A 52 1.98 -19.02 -0.51
C GLN A 52 0.62 -18.83 0.16
N ARG A 53 0.59 -18.29 1.38
CA ARG A 53 -0.66 -18.05 2.11
C ARG A 53 -1.59 -17.04 1.44
N ASN A 54 -1.00 -16.04 0.77
CA ASN A 54 -1.76 -15.00 0.06
C ASN A 54 -2.00 -15.35 -1.41
N HIS A 55 -1.60 -16.53 -1.87
CA HIS A 55 -1.82 -16.94 -3.24
C HIS A 55 -3.29 -17.31 -3.43
N ILE A 56 -3.95 -16.60 -4.34
CA ILE A 56 -5.31 -16.93 -4.76
C ILE A 56 -5.17 -17.96 -5.89
N HIS A 57 -5.55 -19.21 -5.61
CA HIS A 57 -5.50 -20.30 -6.60
C HIS A 57 -6.55 -20.15 -7.70
N GLY A 58 -7.69 -19.56 -7.34
CA GLY A 58 -8.83 -19.36 -8.21
C GLY A 58 -9.99 -18.77 -7.42
N LEU A 59 -11.01 -18.33 -8.14
CA LEU A 59 -12.26 -17.86 -7.56
C LEU A 59 -13.43 -18.51 -8.29
N THR A 60 -14.54 -18.67 -7.58
CA THR A 60 -15.80 -19.10 -8.18
C THR A 60 -16.55 -17.87 -8.69
N ASP A 61 -17.03 -17.93 -9.93
CA ASP A 61 -17.87 -16.88 -10.50
C ASP A 61 -19.30 -16.90 -9.93
N SER A 62 -20.11 -15.92 -10.34
CA SER A 62 -21.52 -15.79 -9.93
C SER A 62 -22.42 -16.95 -10.40
N ASN A 63 -21.97 -17.74 -11.37
CA ASN A 63 -22.66 -18.93 -11.87
C ASN A 63 -22.20 -20.22 -11.17
N GLY A 64 -21.31 -20.13 -10.18
CA GLY A 64 -20.79 -21.27 -9.44
C GLY A 64 -19.63 -22.00 -10.14
N VAL A 65 -19.05 -21.42 -11.21
CA VAL A 65 -17.95 -22.03 -11.96
C VAL A 65 -16.60 -21.58 -11.38
N TRP A 66 -15.75 -22.55 -11.05
CA TRP A 66 -14.38 -22.30 -10.59
C TRP A 66 -13.49 -21.82 -11.74
N LYS A 67 -12.79 -20.70 -11.54
CA LYS A 67 -11.85 -20.11 -12.50
C LYS A 67 -10.48 -19.97 -11.84
N GLU A 68 -9.45 -20.50 -12.51
CA GLU A 68 -8.03 -20.39 -12.08
C GLU A 68 -7.23 -19.45 -12.98
N ASP A 69 -7.75 -19.13 -14.17
CA ASP A 69 -7.09 -18.22 -15.10
C ASP A 69 -7.00 -16.81 -14.52
N SER A 70 -5.81 -16.20 -14.63
CA SER A 70 -5.53 -14.90 -14.01
C SER A 70 -6.43 -13.78 -14.54
N ALA A 71 -6.80 -13.81 -15.83
CA ALA A 71 -7.68 -12.79 -16.41
C ALA A 71 -9.12 -12.99 -15.92
N ALA A 72 -9.58 -14.24 -15.88
CA ALA A 72 -10.92 -14.58 -15.36
C ALA A 72 -11.07 -14.26 -13.87
N VAL A 73 -10.07 -14.55 -13.04
CA VAL A 73 -10.06 -14.20 -11.62
C VAL A 73 -10.13 -12.68 -11.42
N GLN A 74 -9.38 -11.91 -12.23
CA GLN A 74 -9.42 -10.45 -12.18
C GLN A 74 -10.81 -9.90 -12.52
N GLU A 75 -11.45 -10.43 -13.57
CA GLU A 75 -12.80 -10.06 -13.97
C GLU A 75 -13.82 -10.32 -12.85
N ILE A 76 -13.79 -11.51 -12.25
CA ILE A 76 -14.66 -11.86 -11.10
C ILE A 76 -14.49 -10.84 -9.95
N VAL A 77 -13.26 -10.49 -9.61
CA VAL A 77 -12.98 -9.52 -8.53
C VAL A 77 -13.53 -8.13 -8.89
N VAL A 78 -13.29 -7.67 -10.11
CA VAL A 78 -13.78 -6.37 -10.59
C VAL A 78 -15.30 -6.33 -10.56
N ASP A 79 -15.97 -7.34 -11.11
CA ASP A 79 -17.43 -7.41 -11.15
C ASP A 79 -18.03 -7.45 -9.75
N TYR A 80 -17.47 -8.29 -8.87
CA TYR A 80 -17.91 -8.40 -7.48
C TYR A 80 -17.83 -7.06 -6.74
N PHE A 81 -16.67 -6.40 -6.78
CA PHE A 81 -16.51 -5.12 -6.09
C PHE A 81 -17.27 -3.98 -6.77
N THR A 82 -17.39 -4.00 -8.10
CA THR A 82 -18.24 -3.04 -8.83
C THR A 82 -19.68 -3.17 -8.35
N TYR A 83 -20.23 -4.39 -8.30
CA TYR A 83 -21.56 -4.62 -7.75
C TYR A 83 -21.68 -4.21 -6.28
N LEU A 84 -20.71 -4.58 -5.44
CA LEU A 84 -20.71 -4.24 -4.00
C LEU A 84 -20.69 -2.72 -3.75
N PHE A 85 -19.93 -1.97 -4.52
CA PHE A 85 -19.81 -0.51 -4.40
C PHE A 85 -20.82 0.24 -5.26
N THR A 86 -21.59 -0.44 -6.11
CA THR A 86 -22.71 0.17 -6.83
C THR A 86 -23.90 0.27 -5.89
N SER A 87 -24.24 1.50 -5.50
CA SER A 87 -25.45 1.76 -4.72
C SER A 87 -26.68 1.34 -5.51
N ASN A 88 -27.49 0.45 -4.93
CA ASN A 88 -28.79 0.08 -5.46
C ASN A 88 -29.90 1.09 -5.13
N CYS A 89 -29.55 2.34 -4.78
CA CYS A 89 -30.41 3.50 -4.48
C CYS A 89 -31.92 3.20 -4.48
N ARG A 90 -32.36 2.42 -3.49
CA ARG A 90 -33.79 2.20 -3.28
C ARG A 90 -34.22 3.35 -2.40
N ARG A 91 -34.64 4.47 -3.04
CA ARG A 91 -35.20 5.73 -2.48
C ARG A 91 -36.12 5.56 -1.25
N LYS A 92 -35.58 5.05 -0.15
CA LYS A 92 -36.24 4.89 1.15
C LYS A 92 -35.42 5.59 2.23
N GLU A 93 -34.19 6.02 1.93
CA GLU A 93 -33.36 6.75 2.87
C GLU A 93 -33.89 8.16 3.17
N ASP A 94 -34.53 8.85 2.22
CA ASP A 94 -34.99 10.23 2.44
C ASP A 94 -35.95 10.37 3.64
N ILE A 95 -36.82 9.39 3.86
CA ILE A 95 -37.76 9.42 5.00
C ILE A 95 -37.01 9.19 6.32
N LEU A 96 -36.01 8.31 6.35
CA LEU A 96 -35.22 8.00 7.55
C LEU A 96 -34.19 9.09 7.88
N LEU A 97 -33.60 9.72 6.86
CA LEU A 97 -32.67 10.83 7.03
C LEU A 97 -33.36 12.08 7.57
N ASN A 98 -34.64 12.29 7.21
CA ASN A 98 -35.45 13.39 7.76
C ASN A 98 -35.84 13.20 9.24
N THR A 99 -35.69 11.98 9.80
CA THR A 99 -35.88 11.72 11.24
C THR A 99 -34.61 11.89 12.07
N VAL A 100 -33.45 12.05 11.45
CA VAL A 100 -32.17 12.23 12.16
C VAL A 100 -31.84 13.72 12.22
N GLU A 101 -31.58 14.24 13.41
CA GLU A 101 -31.10 15.61 13.55
C GLU A 101 -29.71 15.79 12.91
N PRO A 102 -29.52 16.77 12.02
CA PRO A 102 -28.22 17.00 11.40
C PRO A 102 -27.17 17.45 12.43
N CYS A 103 -26.15 16.63 12.66
CA CYS A 103 -25.00 16.99 13.51
C CYS A 103 -23.96 17.86 12.79
N VAL A 104 -23.93 17.83 11.46
CA VAL A 104 -22.95 18.58 10.66
C VAL A 104 -23.57 19.90 10.22
N THR A 105 -23.01 21.00 10.70
CA THR A 105 -23.49 22.34 10.33
C THR A 105 -23.16 22.67 8.87
N PRO A 106 -23.90 23.59 8.22
CA PRO A 106 -23.57 24.05 6.87
C PRO A 106 -22.13 24.58 6.76
N ALA A 107 -21.62 25.24 7.80
CA ALA A 107 -20.25 25.72 7.85
C ALA A 107 -19.21 24.58 7.90
N MET A 108 -19.48 23.52 8.69
CA MET A 108 -18.64 22.32 8.70
C MET A 108 -18.65 21.62 7.35
N ASN A 109 -19.82 21.48 6.72
CA ASN A 109 -19.92 20.93 5.37
C ASN A 109 -19.13 21.77 4.38
N ALA A 110 -19.29 23.10 4.38
CA ALA A 110 -18.53 23.99 3.51
C ALA A 110 -17.02 23.80 3.68
N SER A 111 -16.54 23.63 4.92
CA SER A 111 -15.14 23.30 5.22
C SER A 111 -14.72 21.93 4.66
N LEU A 112 -15.52 20.89 4.87
CA LEU A 112 -15.25 19.53 4.37
C LEU A 112 -15.26 19.42 2.83
N PHE A 113 -15.93 20.35 2.15
CA PHE A 113 -15.94 20.46 0.69
C PHE A 113 -14.80 21.31 0.13
N THR A 114 -13.98 21.94 0.97
CA THR A 114 -12.79 22.63 0.50
C THR A 114 -11.75 21.64 -0.03
N GLY A 115 -10.98 22.06 -1.03
CA GLY A 115 -9.88 21.26 -1.55
C GLY A 115 -8.77 21.09 -0.52
N PHE A 116 -8.06 19.97 -0.59
CA PHE A 116 -6.91 19.71 0.28
C PHE A 116 -5.78 20.71 -0.01
N THR A 117 -5.10 21.14 1.04
CA THR A 117 -3.91 21.99 0.95
C THR A 117 -2.64 21.16 0.93
N GLU A 118 -1.55 21.69 0.33
CA GLU A 118 -0.23 21.04 0.37
C GLU A 118 0.19 20.69 1.81
N GLN A 119 -0.16 21.54 2.78
CA GLN A 119 0.17 21.33 4.19
C GLN A 119 -0.55 20.11 4.78
N GLU A 120 -1.84 19.93 4.49
CA GLU A 120 -2.62 18.77 4.92
C GLU A 120 -2.09 17.49 4.29
N VAL A 121 -1.81 17.51 2.98
CA VAL A 121 -1.24 16.36 2.26
C VAL A 121 0.12 15.99 2.88
N LYS A 122 0.99 16.97 3.12
CA LYS A 122 2.28 16.75 3.78
C LYS A 122 2.09 16.15 5.18
N GLN A 123 1.21 16.71 5.98
CA GLN A 123 0.96 16.21 7.33
C GLN A 123 0.49 14.75 7.30
N ALA A 124 -0.45 14.41 6.42
CA ALA A 124 -0.95 13.05 6.26
C ALA A 124 0.18 12.08 5.86
N VAL A 125 0.99 12.44 4.86
CA VAL A 125 2.12 11.61 4.39
C VAL A 125 3.14 11.36 5.50
N PHE A 126 3.46 12.37 6.31
CA PHE A 126 4.44 12.26 7.39
C PHE A 126 3.90 11.56 8.65
N GLN A 127 2.58 11.45 8.80
CA GLN A 127 1.95 10.62 9.83
C GLN A 127 1.99 9.12 9.48
N MET A 128 2.16 8.77 8.21
CA MET A 128 2.24 7.37 7.80
C MET A 128 3.55 6.71 8.25
N TYR A 129 3.46 5.46 8.71
CA TYR A 129 4.66 4.68 9.01
C TYR A 129 5.46 4.41 7.71
N PRO A 130 6.80 4.67 7.68
CA PRO A 130 7.58 4.76 6.44
C PRO A 130 7.51 3.52 5.53
N THR A 131 7.37 2.33 6.12
CA THR A 131 7.36 1.04 5.40
C THR A 131 5.95 0.45 5.23
N LYS A 132 4.89 1.27 5.27
CA LYS A 132 3.53 0.81 4.95
C LYS A 132 3.44 0.37 3.48
N ALA A 133 2.31 -0.28 3.16
CA ALA A 133 2.07 -0.77 1.81
C ALA A 133 2.08 0.40 0.81
N PRO A 134 2.74 0.25 -0.35
CA PRO A 134 2.69 1.25 -1.40
C PRO A 134 1.29 1.36 -2.00
N GLY A 135 1.02 2.49 -2.65
CA GLY A 135 -0.17 2.66 -3.47
C GLY A 135 -0.04 1.91 -4.82
N PRO A 136 -0.96 2.17 -5.76
CA PRO A 136 -0.88 1.66 -7.13
C PRO A 136 0.41 2.03 -7.88
N ASP A 137 1.05 3.12 -7.46
CA ASP A 137 2.34 3.63 -7.94
C ASP A 137 3.56 2.76 -7.54
N GLY A 138 3.37 1.82 -6.60
CA GLY A 138 4.43 0.99 -6.08
C GLY A 138 5.40 1.70 -5.12
N MET A 139 5.15 2.96 -4.75
CA MET A 139 6.05 3.74 -3.90
C MET A 139 5.59 3.74 -2.43
N PRO A 140 6.45 3.32 -1.48
CA PRO A 140 6.12 3.37 -0.06
C PRO A 140 6.16 4.81 0.49
N PRO A 141 5.50 5.10 1.63
CA PRO A 141 5.48 6.45 2.21
C PRO A 141 6.87 7.07 2.46
N VAL A 142 7.89 6.25 2.76
CA VAL A 142 9.28 6.73 2.92
C VAL A 142 9.82 7.46 1.68
N PHE A 143 9.36 7.10 0.48
CA PHE A 143 9.74 7.80 -0.75
C PHE A 143 9.25 9.24 -0.73
N PHE A 144 7.95 9.44 -0.49
CA PHE A 144 7.33 10.77 -0.42
C PHE A 144 7.89 11.60 0.73
N GLN A 145 8.13 10.99 1.89
CA GLN A 145 8.73 11.67 3.04
C GLN A 145 10.15 12.17 2.74
N LYS A 146 10.97 11.37 2.06
CA LYS A 146 12.37 11.71 1.75
C LYS A 146 12.50 12.70 0.59
N TYR A 147 11.66 12.53 -0.45
CA TYR A 147 11.74 13.32 -1.68
C TYR A 147 10.65 14.38 -1.80
N TRP A 148 9.96 14.72 -0.69
CA TRP A 148 8.90 15.74 -0.66
C TRP A 148 9.29 17.04 -1.37
N HIS A 149 10.52 17.50 -1.14
CA HIS A 149 11.06 18.72 -1.76
C HIS A 149 11.10 18.69 -3.30
N ILE A 150 11.07 17.51 -3.90
CA ILE A 150 11.02 17.29 -5.36
C ILE A 150 9.58 17.08 -5.80
N VAL A 151 8.85 16.17 -5.15
CA VAL A 151 7.54 15.67 -5.65
C VAL A 151 6.34 16.47 -5.17
N ARG A 152 6.49 17.42 -4.23
CA ARG A 152 5.35 18.16 -3.64
C ARG A 152 4.39 18.75 -4.68
N ASN A 153 4.92 19.27 -5.79
CA ASN A 153 4.11 19.92 -6.82
C ASN A 153 3.33 18.93 -7.69
N ASP A 154 3.74 17.65 -7.72
CA ASP A 154 3.09 16.59 -8.51
C ASP A 154 2.03 15.84 -7.68
N VAL A 155 1.96 16.11 -6.38
CA VAL A 155 1.10 15.42 -5.39
C VAL A 155 0.06 16.39 -4.78
N SER A 156 0.11 17.67 -5.13
CA SER A 156 -0.78 18.75 -4.64
C SER A 156 -2.00 18.96 -5.52
#